data_AF-A0A094KTE5-F1
#
_entry.id   AF-A0A094KTE5-F1
#
_cell.length_a   1.000
_cell.length_b   1.000
_cell.length_c   1.000
_cell.angle_alpha   90.00
_cell.angle_beta   90.00
_cell.angle_gamma   90.00
#
_symmetry.space_group_name_H-M   'P 1'
#
loop_
_entity.id
_entity.type
_entity.pdbx_description
1 polymer ?
#
loop_
_entity_poly.entity_id
_entity_poly.type
_entity_poly.pdbx_seq_one_letter_code
_entity_poly.pdbx_strand_id
1 'polypeptide(L)'
;MRFSVLLVALLATTVLADGASIIAAMTKISDATAKLNSTVASFAGGLIVLAETVPLLIKSTTLLTYINDGTNIASSSANLTLVETIAVAGATSNLAKGVQSSLQIIVDTKTKSKFDHLLVISPVILINLEKQKAATNKFSAAVVSKVPEPFQGVAQSLVARRVGQELFLAPVNTLEMHNVLDIGPRPCYWVEDFAVKHPHTAVTGIDLLPYEGMRPPNVKLRRDNVELPWPAQYKSLKPGG
;
A
#
# COMPACT_ATOMS: atom_id res chain seq x y z
N MET A 1 25.22 38.12 54.16
CA MET A 1 24.25 37.57 53.18
C MET A 1 25.02 37.24 51.91
N ARG A 2 25.14 35.95 51.55
CA ARG A 2 25.72 35.50 50.27
C ARG A 2 24.69 34.59 49.61
N PHE A 3 24.00 35.11 48.61
CA PHE A 3 23.13 34.33 47.75
C PHE A 3 23.99 33.61 46.72
N SER A 4 24.23 32.32 46.91
CA SER A 4 24.68 31.44 45.83
C SER A 4 23.48 31.12 44.96
N VAL A 5 23.42 31.71 43.77
CA VAL A 5 22.44 31.37 42.74
C VAL A 5 22.88 30.03 42.14
N LEU A 6 22.08 28.98 42.39
CA LEU A 6 22.15 27.74 41.64
C LEU A 6 21.77 28.04 40.18
N LEU A 7 22.74 27.95 39.28
CA LEU A 7 22.48 27.86 37.85
C LEU A 7 21.90 26.46 37.59
N VAL A 8 20.57 26.36 37.53
CA VAL A 8 19.90 25.21 36.93
C VAL A 8 20.09 25.33 35.42
N ALA A 9 21.13 24.67 34.91
CA ALA A 9 21.28 24.47 33.47
C ALA A 9 20.16 23.55 33.01
N LEU A 10 19.12 24.15 32.42
CA LEU A 10 18.04 23.47 31.72
C LEU A 10 18.65 22.82 30.47
N LEU A 11 19.15 21.60 30.59
CA LEU A 11 19.43 20.73 29.45
C LEU A 11 18.07 20.40 28.81
N ALA A 12 17.65 21.25 27.88
CA ALA A 12 16.69 20.84 26.87
C ALA A 12 17.36 19.75 26.04
N THR A 13 17.28 18.49 26.50
CA THR A 13 17.48 17.34 25.65
C THR A 13 16.39 17.44 24.59
N THR A 14 16.72 18.04 23.44
CA THR A 14 15.97 17.81 22.22
C THR A 14 16.03 16.30 22.03
N VAL A 15 14.95 15.60 22.36
CA VAL A 15 14.73 14.25 21.83
C VAL A 15 14.94 14.42 20.34
N LEU A 16 16.07 13.92 19.83
CA LEU A 16 16.33 13.87 18.39
C LEU A 16 15.11 13.17 17.82
N ALA A 17 14.32 13.91 17.04
CA ALA A 17 13.12 13.35 16.48
C ALA A 17 13.50 12.14 15.60
N ASP A 18 12.74 11.06 15.73
CA ASP A 18 13.07 9.73 15.22
C ASP A 18 12.85 9.58 13.69
N GLY A 19 12.59 10.68 12.96
CA GLY A 19 12.31 10.63 11.52
C GLY A 19 13.45 10.02 10.71
N ALA A 20 14.71 10.24 11.13
CA ALA A 20 15.88 9.63 10.51
C ALA A 20 15.88 8.09 10.61
N SER A 21 15.43 7.54 11.75
CA SER A 21 15.32 6.09 11.98
C SER A 21 14.26 5.47 11.08
N ILE A 22 13.12 6.14 10.92
CA ILE A 22 12.06 5.74 9.98
C ILE A 22 12.59 5.76 8.54
N ILE A 23 13.28 6.82 8.12
CA ILE A 23 13.87 6.92 6.77
C ILE A 23 14.92 5.83 6.53
N ALA A 24 15.76 5.52 7.53
CA ALA A 24 16.73 4.43 7.43
C ALA A 24 16.05 3.06 7.25
N ALA A 25 14.94 2.82 7.96
CA ALA A 25 14.14 1.62 7.77
C ALA A 25 13.52 1.56 6.36
N MET A 26 12.97 2.66 5.86
CA MET A 26 12.43 2.77 4.51
C MET A 26 13.50 2.51 3.43
N THR A 27 14.74 2.93 3.68
CA THR A 27 15.87 2.67 2.79
C THR A 27 16.19 1.18 2.73
N LYS A 28 16.25 0.48 3.88
CA LYS A 28 16.44 -0.98 3.92
C LYS A 28 15.33 -1.73 3.17
N ILE A 29 14.09 -1.30 3.33
CA ILE A 29 12.93 -1.86 2.61
C ILE A 29 13.11 -1.64 1.09
N SER A 30 13.42 -0.42 0.67
CA SER A 30 13.65 -0.07 -0.74
C SER A 30 14.77 -0.93 -1.36
N ASP A 31 15.90 -1.09 -0.67
CA ASP A 31 17.02 -1.90 -1.13
C ASP A 31 16.67 -3.39 -1.25
N ALA A 32 15.91 -3.91 -0.28
CA ALA A 32 15.43 -5.29 -0.32
C ALA A 32 14.42 -5.51 -1.46
N THR A 33 13.51 -4.55 -1.70
CA THR A 33 12.60 -4.55 -2.84
C THR A 33 13.38 -4.56 -4.17
N ALA A 34 14.41 -3.72 -4.31
CA ALA A 34 15.24 -3.69 -5.52
C ALA A 34 15.98 -5.02 -5.76
N LYS A 35 16.52 -5.64 -4.70
CA LYS A 35 17.17 -6.97 -4.78
C LYS A 35 16.20 -8.09 -5.16
N LEU A 36 15.00 -8.09 -4.56
CA LEU A 36 13.94 -9.02 -4.93
C LEU A 36 13.55 -8.84 -6.39
N ASN A 37 13.35 -7.60 -6.82
CA ASN A 37 12.99 -7.26 -8.19
C ASN A 37 14.03 -7.72 -9.22
N SER A 38 15.32 -7.49 -8.95
CA SER A 38 16.41 -8.01 -9.79
C SER A 38 16.39 -9.53 -9.92
N THR A 39 16.03 -10.24 -8.84
CA THR A 39 15.90 -11.71 -8.85
C THR A 39 14.70 -12.16 -9.70
N VAL A 40 13.56 -11.46 -9.59
CA VAL A 40 12.37 -11.70 -10.42
C VAL A 40 12.67 -11.47 -11.90
N ALA A 41 13.32 -10.36 -12.24
CA ALA A 41 13.67 -10.02 -13.63
C ALA A 41 14.58 -11.08 -14.27
N SER A 42 15.49 -11.64 -13.46
CA SER A 42 16.45 -12.66 -13.89
C SER A 42 15.87 -14.07 -13.90
N PHE A 43 14.62 -14.26 -13.45
CA PHE A 43 13.97 -15.56 -13.42
C PHE A 43 13.82 -16.12 -14.84
N ALA A 44 14.35 -17.32 -15.07
CA ALA A 44 14.38 -17.94 -16.39
C ALA A 44 13.23 -18.94 -16.59
N GLY A 45 12.69 -19.52 -15.51
CA GLY A 45 11.56 -20.43 -15.56
C GLY A 45 11.90 -21.81 -16.15
N GLY A 46 13.19 -22.20 -16.11
CA GLY A 46 13.69 -23.46 -16.68
C GLY A 46 13.43 -24.70 -15.81
N LEU A 47 13.86 -25.87 -16.31
CA LEU A 47 13.59 -27.22 -15.76
C LEU A 47 14.04 -27.47 -14.30
N ILE A 48 14.75 -26.54 -13.66
CA ILE A 48 15.19 -26.58 -12.25
C ILE A 48 14.52 -25.45 -11.44
N VAL A 49 13.20 -25.31 -11.58
CA VAL A 49 12.36 -24.29 -10.91
C VAL A 49 12.70 -24.15 -9.41
N LEU A 50 12.96 -25.26 -8.71
CA LEU A 50 13.26 -25.23 -7.27
C LEU A 50 14.55 -24.46 -6.93
N ALA A 51 15.61 -24.54 -7.74
CA ALA A 51 16.87 -23.87 -7.46
C ALA A 51 16.77 -22.34 -7.66
N GLU A 52 16.04 -21.89 -8.68
CA GLU A 52 15.82 -20.46 -8.97
C GLU A 52 14.89 -19.80 -7.96
N THR A 53 14.04 -20.57 -7.27
CA THR A 53 13.04 -20.05 -6.33
C THR A 53 13.55 -19.86 -4.91
N VAL A 54 14.64 -20.54 -4.53
CA VAL A 54 15.28 -20.34 -3.22
C VAL A 54 15.74 -18.89 -3.03
N PRO A 55 16.47 -18.25 -3.97
CA PRO A 55 16.80 -16.84 -3.87
C PRO A 55 15.56 -15.93 -3.76
N LEU A 56 14.50 -16.20 -4.54
CA LEU A 56 13.25 -15.42 -4.48
C LEU A 56 12.63 -15.50 -3.09
N LEU A 57 12.49 -16.69 -2.52
CA LEU A 57 11.92 -16.88 -1.17
C LEU A 57 12.77 -16.22 -0.09
N ILE A 58 14.10 -16.33 -0.17
CA ILE A 58 15.00 -15.66 0.79
C ILE A 58 14.83 -14.15 0.71
N LYS A 59 14.93 -13.54 -0.47
CA LYS A 59 14.80 -12.08 -0.63
C LYS A 59 13.41 -11.58 -0.23
N SER A 60 12.37 -12.34 -0.56
CA SER A 60 10.99 -12.08 -0.18
C SER A 60 10.79 -12.12 1.34
N THR A 61 11.41 -13.09 2.03
CA THR A 61 11.37 -13.19 3.49
C THR A 61 12.21 -12.10 4.17
N THR A 62 13.38 -11.75 3.62
CA THR A 62 14.18 -10.60 4.08
C THR A 62 13.41 -9.29 3.98
N LEU A 63 12.69 -9.07 2.87
CA LEU A 63 11.83 -7.91 2.68
C LEU A 63 10.74 -7.88 3.77
N LEU A 64 10.05 -9.00 4.01
CA LEU A 64 9.07 -9.11 5.08
C LEU A 64 9.65 -8.77 6.46
N THR A 65 10.86 -9.26 6.78
CA THR A 65 11.54 -8.93 8.03
C THR A 65 11.80 -7.43 8.16
N TYR A 66 12.36 -6.78 7.13
CA TYR A 66 12.62 -5.34 7.18
C TYR A 66 11.36 -4.49 7.27
N ILE A 67 10.24 -4.92 6.68
CA ILE A 67 8.95 -4.22 6.85
C ILE A 67 8.46 -4.33 8.30
N ASN A 68 8.58 -5.51 8.93
CA ASN A 68 8.21 -5.68 10.33
C ASN A 68 9.13 -4.89 11.28
N ASP A 69 10.45 -4.92 11.05
CA ASP A 69 11.41 -4.12 11.81
C ASP A 69 11.12 -2.63 11.66
N GLY A 70 10.84 -2.17 10.44
CA GLY A 70 10.41 -0.81 10.16
C GLY A 70 9.11 -0.43 10.89
N THR A 71 8.17 -1.36 11.02
CA THR A 71 6.93 -1.16 11.80
C THR A 71 7.25 -0.95 13.28
N ASN A 72 8.15 -1.75 13.84
CA ASN A 72 8.56 -1.62 15.23
C ASN A 72 9.24 -0.27 15.47
N ILE A 73 10.19 0.11 14.60
CA ILE A 73 10.88 1.41 14.64
C ILE A 73 9.87 2.55 14.56
N ALA A 74 8.99 2.54 13.56
CA ALA A 74 8.00 3.58 13.38
C ALA A 74 7.04 3.65 14.56
N SER A 75 6.65 2.53 15.16
CA SER A 75 5.74 2.51 16.31
C SER A 75 6.37 3.09 17.57
N SER A 76 7.65 2.80 17.80
CA SER A 76 8.42 3.30 18.95
C SER A 76 8.91 4.74 18.78
N SER A 77 8.87 5.29 17.56
CA SER A 77 9.35 6.63 17.24
C SER A 77 8.49 7.73 17.86
N ALA A 78 9.10 8.87 18.16
CA ALA A 78 8.37 10.11 18.45
C ALA A 78 7.54 10.60 17.25
N ASN A 79 6.60 11.52 17.50
CA ASN A 79 5.87 12.20 16.42
C ASN A 79 6.85 13.03 15.57
N LEU A 80 6.66 13.00 14.26
CA LEU A 80 7.48 13.71 13.29
C LEU A 80 7.27 15.21 13.39
N THR A 81 8.34 15.95 13.20
CA THR A 81 8.28 17.38 12.89
C THR A 81 7.79 17.60 11.46
N LEU A 82 7.43 18.84 11.11
CA LEU A 82 7.01 19.19 9.74
C LEU A 82 8.10 18.86 8.70
N VAL A 83 9.36 19.17 9.00
CA VAL A 83 10.49 18.92 8.10
C VAL A 83 10.71 17.42 7.90
N GLU A 84 10.63 16.63 8.96
CA GLU A 84 10.75 15.17 8.85
C GLU A 84 9.56 14.54 8.13
N THR A 85 8.35 15.09 8.32
CA THR A 85 7.16 14.66 7.57
C THR A 85 7.37 14.80 6.07
N ILE A 86 7.94 15.92 5.62
CA ILE A 86 8.28 16.15 4.21
C ILE A 86 9.33 15.13 3.74
N ALA A 87 10.37 14.87 4.53
CA ALA A 87 11.40 13.90 4.19
C ALA A 87 10.85 12.47 4.09
N VAL A 88 10.01 12.06 5.05
CA VAL A 88 9.30 10.76 5.05
C VAL A 88 8.36 10.66 3.85
N ALA A 89 7.66 11.73 3.48
CA ALA A 89 6.82 11.75 2.28
C ALA A 89 7.65 11.55 1.00
N GLY A 90 8.82 12.20 0.90
CA GLY A 90 9.76 12.01 -0.21
C GLY A 90 10.27 10.58 -0.31
N ALA A 91 10.70 10.00 0.82
CA ALA A 91 11.13 8.60 0.90
C ALA A 91 10.00 7.63 0.51
N THR A 92 8.76 7.93 0.94
CA THR A 92 7.57 7.13 0.62
C THR A 92 7.28 7.16 -0.87
N SER A 93 7.38 8.33 -1.50
CA SER A 93 7.21 8.48 -2.95
C SER A 93 8.24 7.68 -3.74
N ASN A 94 9.51 7.68 -3.32
CA ASN A 94 10.56 6.91 -3.97
C ASN A 94 10.36 5.40 -3.81
N LEU A 95 9.99 4.95 -2.61
CA LEU A 95 9.65 3.54 -2.37
C LEU A 95 8.47 3.10 -3.26
N ALA A 96 7.41 3.91 -3.35
CA ALA A 96 6.26 3.63 -4.21
C ALA A 96 6.65 3.50 -5.69
N LYS A 97 7.57 4.35 -6.19
CA LYS A 97 8.11 4.21 -7.56
C LYS A 97 8.87 2.89 -7.74
N GLY A 98 9.69 2.49 -6.77
CA GLY A 98 10.43 1.24 -6.81
C GLY A 98 9.54 -0.01 -6.79
N VAL A 99 8.53 -0.02 -5.91
CA VAL A 99 7.48 -1.05 -5.86
C VAL A 99 6.74 -1.09 -7.20
N GLN A 100 6.40 0.06 -7.77
CA GLN A 100 5.71 0.13 -9.04
C GLN A 100 6.51 -0.47 -10.20
N SER A 101 7.79 -0.13 -10.28
CA SER A 101 8.69 -0.73 -11.26
C SER A 101 8.75 -2.25 -11.08
N SER A 102 8.76 -2.73 -9.84
CA SER A 102 8.83 -4.16 -9.53
C SER A 102 7.58 -4.90 -9.98
N LEU A 103 6.40 -4.31 -9.77
CA LEU A 103 5.14 -4.89 -10.19
C LEU A 103 5.01 -4.92 -11.71
N GLN A 104 5.47 -3.87 -12.41
CA GLN A 104 5.54 -3.88 -13.86
C GLN A 104 6.45 -5.00 -14.37
N ILE A 105 7.63 -5.18 -13.78
CA ILE A 105 8.54 -6.27 -14.14
C ILE A 105 7.91 -7.64 -13.90
N ILE A 106 7.18 -7.82 -12.80
CA ILE A 106 6.44 -9.07 -12.52
C ILE A 106 5.39 -9.32 -13.60
N VAL A 107 4.60 -8.31 -13.97
CA VAL A 107 3.59 -8.41 -15.05
C VAL A 107 4.26 -8.73 -16.39
N ASP A 108 5.34 -8.04 -16.74
CA ASP A 108 6.11 -8.27 -17.96
C ASP A 108 6.80 -9.65 -17.98
N THR A 109 7.11 -10.20 -16.81
CA THR A 109 7.68 -11.55 -16.67
C THR A 109 6.59 -12.61 -16.77
N LYS A 110 5.40 -12.35 -16.19
CA LYS A 110 4.22 -13.21 -16.29
C LYS A 110 3.72 -13.34 -17.72
N THR A 111 3.67 -12.23 -18.46
CA THR A 111 3.24 -12.22 -19.88
C THR A 111 4.17 -13.03 -20.80
N LYS A 112 5.39 -13.33 -20.35
CA LYS A 112 6.34 -14.23 -21.04
C LYS A 112 6.17 -15.71 -20.66
N SER A 113 5.06 -16.07 -20.01
CA SER A 113 4.74 -17.44 -19.54
C SER A 113 5.76 -18.07 -18.59
N LYS A 114 6.73 -17.32 -18.07
CA LYS A 114 7.79 -17.85 -17.20
C LYS A 114 7.26 -18.39 -15.88
N PHE A 115 6.13 -17.86 -15.42
CA PHE A 115 5.50 -18.28 -14.17
C PHE A 115 4.47 -19.40 -14.34
N ASP A 116 4.14 -19.81 -15.57
CA ASP A 116 3.10 -20.82 -15.83
C ASP A 116 3.52 -22.21 -15.32
N HIS A 117 4.82 -22.46 -15.19
CA HIS A 117 5.37 -23.69 -14.61
C HIS A 117 5.48 -23.66 -13.06
N LEU A 118 5.12 -22.56 -12.39
CA LEU A 118 5.23 -22.40 -10.93
C LEU A 118 4.04 -22.98 -10.13
N LEU A 119 3.20 -23.81 -10.74
CA LEU A 119 1.96 -24.32 -10.10
C LEU A 119 2.21 -24.99 -8.73
N VAL A 120 3.36 -25.64 -8.55
CA VAL A 120 3.72 -26.33 -7.29
C VAL A 120 4.07 -25.35 -6.15
N ILE A 121 4.64 -24.18 -6.46
CA ILE A 121 5.10 -23.21 -5.45
C ILE A 121 4.20 -21.97 -5.33
N SER A 122 3.23 -21.83 -6.23
CA SER A 122 2.27 -20.73 -6.27
C SER A 122 1.59 -20.46 -4.93
N PRO A 123 1.18 -21.46 -4.12
CA PRO A 123 0.60 -21.20 -2.80
C PRO A 123 1.58 -20.53 -1.82
N VAL A 124 2.86 -20.94 -1.83
CA VAL A 124 3.89 -20.37 -0.95
C VAL A 124 4.19 -18.92 -1.32
N ILE A 125 4.23 -18.63 -2.62
CA ILE A 125 4.39 -17.26 -3.13
C ILE A 125 3.21 -16.40 -2.69
N LEU A 126 1.97 -16.89 -2.87
CA LEU A 126 0.76 -16.17 -2.48
C LEU A 126 0.75 -15.85 -0.98
N ILE A 127 1.02 -16.84 -0.12
CA ILE A 127 1.10 -16.63 1.34
C ILE A 127 2.14 -15.56 1.70
N ASN A 128 3.30 -15.56 1.04
CA ASN A 128 4.34 -14.56 1.31
C ASN A 128 3.89 -13.16 0.87
N LEU A 129 3.24 -13.04 -0.29
CA LEU A 129 2.67 -11.78 -0.77
C LEU A 129 1.58 -11.25 0.17
N GLU A 130 0.69 -12.11 0.67
CA GLU A 130 -0.33 -11.72 1.65
C GLU A 130 0.30 -11.23 2.96
N LYS A 131 1.33 -11.93 3.46
CA LYS A 131 2.08 -11.51 4.64
C LYS A 131 2.76 -10.16 4.44
N GLN A 132 3.38 -9.93 3.28
CA GLN A 132 4.00 -8.65 2.95
C GLN A 132 2.98 -7.52 2.83
N LYS A 133 1.82 -7.78 2.21
CA LYS A 133 0.72 -6.81 2.14
C LYS A 133 0.25 -6.42 3.54
N ALA A 134 -0.01 -7.41 4.40
CA ALA A 134 -0.42 -7.17 5.79
C ALA A 134 0.65 -6.42 6.59
N ALA A 135 1.93 -6.78 6.45
CA ALA A 135 3.04 -6.10 7.11
C ALA A 135 3.20 -4.66 6.60
N THR A 136 3.03 -4.42 5.30
CA THR A 136 3.12 -3.07 4.70
C THR A 136 1.98 -2.17 5.18
N ASN A 137 0.77 -2.72 5.33
CA ASN A 137 -0.36 -1.99 5.92
C ASN A 137 -0.07 -1.58 7.38
N LYS A 138 0.53 -2.47 8.18
CA LYS A 138 0.93 -2.16 9.55
C LYS A 138 2.03 -1.10 9.59
N PHE A 139 3.07 -1.26 8.76
CA PHE A 139 4.17 -0.30 8.66
C PHE A 139 3.67 1.09 8.30
N SER A 140 2.86 1.19 7.25
CA SER A 140 2.34 2.47 6.79
C SER A 140 1.40 3.13 7.81
N ALA A 141 0.54 2.36 8.48
CA ALA A 141 -0.27 2.88 9.58
C ALA A 141 0.59 3.43 10.72
N ALA A 142 1.66 2.72 11.10
CA ALA A 142 2.60 3.19 12.12
C ALA A 142 3.26 4.51 11.71
N VAL A 143 3.76 4.62 10.47
CA VAL A 143 4.35 5.87 9.95
C VAL A 143 3.33 7.01 9.91
N VAL A 144 2.11 6.77 9.39
CA VAL A 144 1.04 7.77 9.35
C VAL A 144 0.69 8.27 10.76
N SER A 145 0.67 7.40 11.77
CA SER A 145 0.39 7.80 13.15
C SER A 145 1.41 8.79 13.73
N LYS A 146 2.63 8.83 13.17
CA LYS A 146 3.69 9.77 13.58
C LYS A 146 3.63 11.08 12.82
N VAL A 147 2.90 11.17 11.71
CA VAL A 147 2.68 12.41 10.95
C VAL A 147 1.78 13.36 11.78
N PRO A 148 2.06 14.67 11.81
CA PRO A 148 1.18 15.63 12.49
C PRO A 148 -0.25 15.55 11.97
N GLU A 149 -1.23 15.66 12.87
CA GLU A 149 -2.66 15.46 12.61
C GLU A 149 -3.18 16.15 11.32
N PRO A 150 -2.84 17.42 11.02
CA PRO A 150 -3.33 18.09 9.80
C PRO A 150 -2.88 17.42 8.49
N PHE A 151 -1.80 16.63 8.52
CA PHE A 151 -1.23 15.99 7.34
C PHE A 151 -1.51 14.49 7.27
N GLN A 152 -2.14 13.89 8.30
CA GLN A 152 -2.40 12.45 8.32
C GLN A 152 -3.31 12.00 7.16
N GLY A 153 -4.31 12.81 6.78
CA GLY A 153 -5.14 12.51 5.62
C GLY A 153 -4.33 12.46 4.31
N VAL A 154 -3.44 13.43 4.11
CA VAL A 154 -2.54 13.46 2.94
C VAL A 154 -1.57 12.27 2.97
N ALA A 155 -1.05 11.91 4.14
CA ALA A 155 -0.18 10.75 4.31
C ALA A 155 -0.92 9.43 4.00
N GLN A 156 -2.18 9.29 4.41
CA GLN A 156 -3.02 8.15 4.06
C GLN A 156 -3.23 8.05 2.54
N SER A 157 -3.53 9.17 1.86
CA SER A 157 -3.66 9.19 0.41
C SER A 157 -2.35 8.82 -0.30
N LEU A 158 -1.20 9.24 0.23
CA LEU A 158 0.11 8.89 -0.32
C LEU A 158 0.41 7.39 -0.19
N VAL A 159 0.04 6.78 0.93
CA VAL A 159 0.19 5.33 1.19
C VAL A 159 -0.80 4.52 0.36
N ALA A 160 -2.02 5.01 0.18
CA ALA A 160 -3.05 4.36 -0.63
C ALA A 160 -2.72 4.37 -2.14
N ARG A 161 -1.61 4.99 -2.55
CA ARG A 161 -1.17 5.03 -3.94
C ARG A 161 -0.94 3.61 -4.46
N ARG A 162 -1.86 3.20 -5.33
CA ARG A 162 -1.99 1.85 -5.86
C ARG A 162 -0.87 1.48 -6.83
N VAL A 163 -0.81 0.17 -7.10
CA VAL A 163 -0.05 -0.41 -8.20
C VAL A 163 -0.49 0.26 -9.50
N GLY A 164 0.44 0.93 -10.14
CA GLY A 164 0.25 1.82 -11.27
C GLY A 164 0.19 3.24 -10.75
N GLN A 165 0.83 4.18 -11.45
CA GLN A 165 0.26 5.53 -11.56
C GLN A 165 -1.12 5.50 -12.28
N GLU A 166 -1.66 4.31 -12.51
CA GLU A 166 -2.87 3.95 -13.23
C GLU A 166 -3.77 3.15 -12.29
N LEU A 167 -5.06 3.36 -12.40
CA LEU A 167 -6.07 2.73 -11.54
C LEU A 167 -6.29 1.25 -11.88
N PHE A 168 -5.69 0.76 -12.95
CA PHE A 168 -5.87 -0.57 -13.52
C PHE A 168 -4.58 -0.98 -14.24
N LEU A 169 -4.38 -2.29 -14.39
CA LEU A 169 -3.24 -2.87 -15.12
C LEU A 169 -3.63 -3.48 -16.47
N ALA A 170 -4.93 -3.66 -16.71
CA ALA A 170 -5.42 -4.24 -17.96
C ALA A 170 -5.26 -3.22 -19.10
N PRO A 171 -4.84 -3.64 -20.30
CA PRO A 171 -4.76 -2.74 -21.46
C PRO A 171 -6.17 -2.42 -21.97
N VAL A 172 -6.86 -1.50 -21.30
CA VAL A 172 -8.23 -1.07 -21.64
C VAL A 172 -8.18 0.26 -22.39
N ASN A 173 -9.05 0.39 -23.39
CA ASN A 173 -9.26 1.68 -24.06
C ASN A 173 -10.09 2.59 -23.17
N THR A 174 -9.43 3.43 -22.39
CA THR A 174 -10.11 4.33 -21.45
C THR A 174 -10.93 5.43 -22.11
N LEU A 175 -10.67 5.78 -23.37
CA LEU A 175 -11.45 6.77 -24.11
C LEU A 175 -12.86 6.24 -24.45
N GLU A 176 -12.96 4.94 -24.74
CA GLU A 176 -14.23 4.26 -25.11
C GLU A 176 -14.95 3.65 -23.90
N MET A 177 -14.43 3.84 -22.69
CA MET A 177 -14.99 3.21 -21.50
C MET A 177 -16.14 4.04 -20.91
N HIS A 178 -17.37 3.57 -21.10
CA HIS A 178 -18.57 4.29 -20.66
C HIS A 178 -19.10 3.86 -19.30
N ASN A 179 -18.93 2.60 -18.92
CA ASN A 179 -19.46 2.03 -17.67
C ASN A 179 -18.40 1.17 -16.99
N VAL A 180 -18.14 1.46 -15.71
CA VAL A 180 -17.22 0.71 -14.86
C VAL A 180 -17.96 0.22 -13.63
N LEU A 181 -17.73 -1.03 -13.27
CA LEU A 181 -18.25 -1.63 -12.05
C LEU A 181 -17.08 -2.00 -11.13
N ASP A 182 -17.11 -1.50 -9.90
CA ASP A 182 -16.23 -1.90 -8.81
C ASP A 182 -17.03 -2.67 -7.76
N ILE A 183 -16.54 -3.84 -7.34
CA ILE A 183 -17.21 -4.74 -6.40
C ILE A 183 -16.39 -4.77 -5.11
N GLY A 184 -17.04 -4.44 -4.00
CA GLY A 184 -16.37 -4.23 -2.71
C GLY A 184 -15.46 -2.99 -2.69
N PRO A 185 -15.92 -1.82 -3.15
CA PRO A 185 -15.08 -0.63 -3.35
C PRO A 185 -14.51 -0.05 -2.06
N ARG A 186 -14.98 -0.43 -0.86
CA ARG A 186 -14.61 0.23 0.40
C ARG A 186 -13.08 0.35 0.58
N PRO A 187 -12.57 1.55 0.94
CA PRO A 187 -13.27 2.78 1.39
C PRO A 187 -13.73 3.76 0.28
N CYS A 188 -13.91 3.28 -0.94
CA CYS A 188 -14.41 4.01 -2.13
C CYS A 188 -13.39 4.92 -2.86
N TYR A 189 -12.17 5.08 -2.34
CA TYR A 189 -11.13 5.88 -3.01
C TYR A 189 -10.85 5.44 -4.45
N TRP A 190 -10.97 4.15 -4.77
CA TRP A 190 -10.80 3.68 -6.16
C TRP A 190 -11.81 4.28 -7.12
N VAL A 191 -13.08 4.13 -6.75
CA VAL A 191 -14.23 4.60 -7.52
C VAL A 191 -14.16 6.12 -7.73
N GLU A 192 -13.78 6.85 -6.68
CA GLU A 192 -13.68 8.32 -6.71
C GLU A 192 -12.53 8.79 -7.60
N ASP A 193 -11.32 8.24 -7.41
CA ASP A 193 -10.16 8.58 -8.24
C ASP A 193 -10.42 8.25 -9.72
N PHE A 194 -11.08 7.12 -9.99
CA PHE A 194 -11.44 6.68 -11.34
C PHE A 194 -12.40 7.65 -12.00
N ALA A 195 -13.45 8.01 -11.29
CA ALA A 195 -14.46 8.92 -11.78
C ALA A 195 -13.91 10.33 -12.06
N VAL A 196 -12.99 10.82 -11.21
CA VAL A 196 -12.31 12.11 -11.42
C VAL A 196 -11.40 12.06 -12.65
N LYS A 197 -10.64 10.97 -12.83
CA LYS A 197 -9.73 10.80 -13.98
C LYS A 197 -10.48 10.60 -15.31
N HIS A 198 -11.65 9.97 -15.27
CA HIS A 198 -12.46 9.63 -16.43
C HIS A 198 -13.90 10.18 -16.27
N PRO A 199 -14.09 11.50 -16.40
CA PRO A 199 -15.38 12.15 -16.16
C PRO A 199 -16.48 11.72 -17.14
N HIS A 200 -16.11 11.16 -18.30
CA HIS A 200 -17.03 10.60 -19.29
C HIS A 200 -17.55 9.20 -18.93
N THR A 201 -16.95 8.54 -17.95
CA THR A 201 -17.29 7.18 -17.52
C THR A 201 -18.25 7.23 -16.33
N ALA A 202 -19.33 6.45 -16.37
CA ALA A 202 -20.15 6.16 -15.21
C ALA A 202 -19.53 5.05 -14.37
N VAL A 203 -19.20 5.33 -13.11
CA VAL A 203 -18.57 4.37 -12.20
C VAL A 203 -19.59 3.94 -11.15
N THR A 204 -19.88 2.64 -11.10
CA THR A 204 -20.78 2.04 -10.12
C THR A 204 -19.96 1.24 -9.11
N GLY A 205 -20.08 1.53 -7.83
CA GLY A 205 -19.50 0.72 -6.76
C GLY A 205 -20.59 -0.10 -6.07
N ILE A 206 -20.39 -1.40 -5.87
CA ILE A 206 -21.33 -2.26 -5.15
C ILE A 206 -20.67 -2.76 -3.88
N ASP A 207 -21.27 -2.49 -2.72
CA ASP A 207 -20.76 -2.92 -1.41
C ASP A 207 -21.90 -3.34 -0.47
N LEU A 208 -21.61 -4.11 0.58
CA LEU A 208 -22.56 -4.38 1.66
C LEU A 208 -22.80 -3.13 2.52
N LEU A 209 -21.77 -2.29 2.66
CA LEU A 209 -21.75 -1.09 3.50
C LEU A 209 -21.23 0.12 2.69
N PRO A 210 -21.97 0.55 1.65
CA PRO A 210 -21.54 1.66 0.82
C PRO A 210 -21.38 2.93 1.64
N TYR A 211 -20.33 3.69 1.34
CA TYR A 211 -20.08 4.98 1.98
C TYR A 211 -21.18 5.99 1.61
N GLU A 212 -21.72 6.68 2.62
CA GLU A 212 -22.74 7.73 2.48
C GLU A 212 -22.07 9.09 2.70
N GLY A 213 -21.47 9.63 1.63
CA GLY A 213 -20.81 10.94 1.65
C GLY A 213 -20.78 11.60 0.28
N MET A 214 -20.19 12.79 0.22
CA MET A 214 -20.00 13.51 -1.03
C MET A 214 -19.07 12.72 -1.96
N ARG A 215 -19.44 12.66 -3.24
CA ARG A 215 -18.72 11.88 -4.26
C ARG A 215 -18.82 12.57 -5.62
N PRO A 216 -17.94 12.24 -6.58
CA PRO A 216 -18.03 12.76 -7.95
C PRO A 216 -19.40 12.45 -8.59
N PRO A 217 -19.92 13.33 -9.47
CA PRO A 217 -21.28 13.22 -10.00
C PRO A 217 -21.51 11.97 -10.86
N ASN A 218 -20.44 11.41 -11.43
CA ASN A 218 -20.44 10.19 -12.22
C ASN A 218 -20.24 8.90 -11.38
N VAL A 219 -20.27 9.00 -10.04
CA VAL A 219 -20.20 7.85 -9.13
C VAL A 219 -21.57 7.46 -8.59
N LYS A 220 -21.90 6.16 -8.66
CA LYS A 220 -23.07 5.56 -8.02
C LYS A 220 -22.67 4.40 -7.11
N LEU A 221 -22.80 4.58 -5.80
CA LEU A 221 -22.66 3.45 -4.86
C LEU A 221 -24.01 2.78 -4.64
N ARG A 222 -24.02 1.45 -4.68
CA ARG A 222 -25.19 0.61 -4.44
C ARG A 222 -24.90 -0.32 -3.28
N ARG A 223 -25.90 -0.48 -2.42
CA ARG A 223 -25.88 -1.52 -1.40
C ARG A 223 -26.35 -2.83 -2.03
N ASP A 224 -25.48 -3.81 -2.13
CA ASP A 224 -25.86 -5.13 -2.60
C ASP A 224 -24.91 -6.22 -2.07
N ASN A 225 -25.41 -7.44 -1.99
CA ASN A 225 -24.59 -8.61 -1.72
C ASN A 225 -24.37 -9.39 -3.02
N VAL A 226 -23.23 -9.15 -3.66
CA VAL A 226 -22.83 -9.80 -4.92
C VAL A 226 -22.62 -11.31 -4.79
N GLU A 227 -22.53 -11.85 -3.57
CA GLU A 227 -22.38 -13.29 -3.33
C GLU A 227 -23.72 -14.04 -3.38
N LEU A 228 -24.85 -13.33 -3.41
CA LEU A 228 -26.19 -13.92 -3.51
C LEU A 228 -26.61 -14.18 -4.97
N PRO A 229 -27.48 -15.17 -5.22
CA PRO A 229 -27.97 -15.47 -6.56
C PRO A 229 -28.65 -14.27 -7.23
N TRP A 230 -28.33 -14.06 -8.50
CA TRP A 230 -28.89 -12.97 -9.30
C TRP A 230 -30.38 -13.20 -9.68
N PRO A 231 -31.25 -12.17 -9.62
CA PRO A 231 -31.00 -10.82 -9.15
C PRO A 231 -31.08 -10.73 -7.61
N ALA A 232 -29.93 -10.49 -6.98
CA ALA A 232 -29.89 -10.17 -5.57
C ALA A 232 -30.47 -8.76 -5.40
N GLN A 233 -31.53 -8.65 -4.62
CA GLN A 233 -31.95 -7.37 -4.06
C GLN A 233 -31.59 -7.47 -2.59
N TYR A 234 -30.83 -6.50 -2.08
CA TYR A 234 -30.62 -6.33 -0.65
C TYR A 234 -31.99 -6.30 0.05
N LYS A 235 -32.40 -7.42 0.64
CA LYS A 235 -33.56 -7.47 1.54
C LYS A 235 -33.08 -6.82 2.82
N SER A 236 -33.57 -5.61 3.10
CA SER A 236 -33.34 -4.94 4.37
C SER A 236 -33.57 -5.95 5.51
N LEU A 237 -32.54 -6.20 6.33
CA LEU A 237 -32.79 -6.76 7.65
C LEU A 237 -33.77 -5.80 8.32
N LYS A 238 -35.02 -6.24 8.54
CA LYS A 238 -35.97 -5.47 9.34
C LYS A 238 -35.30 -5.22 10.70
N PRO A 239 -35.35 -4.00 11.25
CA PRO A 239 -34.93 -3.79 12.62
C PRO A 239 -35.95 -4.50 13.53
N GLY A 240 -35.50 -5.53 14.25
CA GLY A 240 -36.28 -6.22 15.28
C GLY A 240 -36.54 -7.70 15.00
N GLY A 241 -35.84 -8.56 15.75
CA GLY A 241 -35.99 -10.01 15.86
C GLY A 241 -34.95 -10.54 16.81
#